data_AF-A0AAN8QJV2-F1
#
_entry.id   AF-A0AAN8QJV2-F1
#
_cell.length_a   1.000
_cell.length_b   1.000
_cell.length_c   1.000
_cell.angle_alpha   90.00
_cell.angle_beta   90.00
_cell.angle_gamma   90.00
#
_symmetry.space_group_name_H-M   'P 1'
#
loop_
_entity.id
_entity.type
_entity.pdbx_description
1 polymer ?
#
loop_
_entity_poly.entity_id
_entity_poly.type
_entity_poly.pdbx_seq_one_letter_code
_entity_poly.pdbx_strand_id
1 'polypeptide(L)'
;MVVEYTLETSFELAQYTGRTHFSGDVMGESGMKTASDVNVIGKPLGNLGNLEVEFDWPWEVANGKWLLYLMEIQTKGTSDSHCVPPGDIVNPLNLTLPESKARRRRRREEGSTEEGAPKTTQASLNLKGTRKKFFNLDCVTGTAHCVKFICPLHNMNNTATIIVRARVWNSTMLEDYREAWRVTVNGKATLKLVTDKPTIRMNTKSTEFTLDIDPELGEEAPYQVPLWIIIVSAVAGVLLLAFIILLMWKCGFFKRASTREMYEAKAQKAEMKTQPSEVERLTEE
;
A
#
# COMPACT_ATOMS: atom_id res chain seq x y z
N MET A 1 57.93 13.52 -15.44
CA MET A 1 57.12 12.99 -14.33
C MET A 1 55.67 13.26 -14.67
N VAL A 2 54.92 12.25 -15.09
CA VAL A 2 53.49 12.39 -15.41
C VAL A 2 52.73 12.20 -14.10
N VAL A 3 52.01 13.22 -13.64
CA VAL A 3 51.18 13.13 -12.44
C VAL A 3 49.83 12.56 -12.88
N GLU A 4 49.50 11.37 -12.39
CA GLU A 4 48.21 10.71 -12.63
C GLU A 4 47.23 11.19 -11.55
N TYR A 5 46.06 11.67 -11.96
CA TYR A 5 45.02 12.21 -11.09
C TYR A 5 43.83 11.27 -11.08
N THR A 6 43.56 10.63 -9.95
CA THR A 6 42.36 9.83 -9.73
C THR A 6 41.27 10.65 -9.05
N LEU A 7 40.08 10.70 -9.64
CA LEU A 7 38.94 11.41 -9.07
C LEU A 7 38.17 10.51 -8.09
N GLU A 8 37.88 11.05 -6.91
CA GLU A 8 37.02 10.42 -5.90
C GLU A 8 35.66 11.14 -5.90
N THR A 9 34.65 10.49 -6.47
CA THR A 9 33.27 11.00 -6.55
C THR A 9 32.34 10.00 -5.88
N SER A 10 31.32 10.42 -5.12
CA SER A 10 30.22 9.53 -4.71
C SER A 10 29.01 9.71 -5.62
N PHE A 11 28.31 8.61 -5.86
CA PHE A 11 27.11 8.56 -6.69
C PHE A 11 26.08 7.77 -5.92
N GLU A 12 25.05 8.46 -5.45
CA GLU A 12 24.06 7.90 -4.54
C GLU A 12 22.66 8.26 -5.02
N LEU A 13 21.77 7.28 -4.95
CA LEU A 13 20.36 7.53 -5.18
C LEU A 13 19.81 8.23 -3.94
N ALA A 14 19.44 9.51 -4.06
CA ALA A 14 19.07 10.36 -2.90
C ALA A 14 17.67 10.08 -2.33
N GLN A 15 17.12 8.89 -2.58
CA GLN A 15 15.80 8.35 -2.23
C GLN A 15 14.72 8.51 -3.30
N TYR A 16 14.32 7.38 -3.89
CA TYR A 16 12.92 6.96 -4.04
C TYR A 16 12.85 5.45 -4.33
N THR A 17 12.55 4.62 -3.31
CA THR A 17 11.92 3.31 -3.52
C THR A 17 10.45 3.58 -3.78
N GLY A 18 10.15 3.84 -5.05
CA GLY A 18 8.87 4.40 -5.39
C GLY A 18 7.76 3.40 -5.35
N ARG A 19 6.93 3.44 -4.31
CA ARG A 19 5.65 2.74 -4.34
C ARG A 19 4.64 3.62 -5.08
N THR A 20 4.27 3.19 -6.28
CA THR A 20 3.18 3.80 -7.03
C THR A 20 1.98 2.86 -7.02
N HIS A 21 0.78 3.45 -7.06
CA HIS A 21 -0.48 2.68 -7.09
C HIS A 21 -1.22 2.90 -8.39
N PHE A 22 -1.77 1.83 -8.99
CA PHE A 22 -2.61 1.90 -10.20
C PHE A 22 -4.05 1.46 -9.92
N SER A 23 -5.06 2.22 -10.39
CA SER A 23 -6.49 1.96 -10.19
C SER A 23 -7.34 2.53 -11.34
N GLY A 24 -8.58 2.04 -11.49
CA GLY A 24 -9.60 2.58 -12.40
C GLY A 24 -10.06 1.63 -13.51
N ASP A 25 -11.12 2.01 -14.22
CA ASP A 25 -11.46 1.50 -15.55
C ASP A 25 -10.48 2.07 -16.59
N VAL A 26 -10.35 1.44 -17.76
CA VAL A 26 -9.45 1.87 -18.85
C VAL A 26 -9.82 3.28 -19.33
N MET A 27 -9.36 4.29 -18.60
CA MET A 27 -9.45 5.69 -18.95
C MET A 27 -8.12 6.06 -19.59
N GLY A 28 -8.17 6.47 -20.86
CA GLY A 28 -6.98 6.85 -21.61
C GLY A 28 -6.12 7.88 -20.86
N GLU A 29 -4.80 7.69 -20.92
CA GLU A 29 -3.63 8.55 -20.60
C GLU A 29 -3.60 9.42 -19.32
N SER A 30 -4.72 9.68 -18.65
CA SER A 30 -4.87 10.78 -17.68
C SER A 30 -4.67 10.37 -16.20
N GLY A 31 -4.19 9.15 -15.93
CA GLY A 31 -4.14 8.57 -14.58
C GLY A 31 -2.75 8.40 -13.94
N MET A 32 -1.77 9.25 -14.28
CA MET A 32 -0.34 8.94 -14.05
C MET A 32 0.35 9.72 -12.91
N LYS A 33 0.99 9.01 -11.97
CA LYS A 33 1.81 9.52 -10.83
C LYS A 33 3.32 9.53 -11.17
N THR A 34 4.10 10.41 -10.52
CA THR A 34 5.51 10.77 -10.88
C THR A 34 6.57 10.24 -9.89
N ALA A 35 7.84 9.98 -10.31
CA ALA A 35 9.10 10.32 -9.58
C ALA A 35 10.41 9.63 -10.07
N SER A 36 11.58 10.24 -9.76
CA SER A 36 12.91 9.65 -9.42
C SER A 36 14.02 10.73 -9.24
N ASP A 37 14.87 10.64 -8.20
CA ASP A 37 15.96 11.60 -7.90
C ASP A 37 17.32 10.89 -7.71
N VAL A 38 18.40 11.45 -8.27
CA VAL A 38 19.79 10.94 -8.23
C VAL A 38 20.74 12.04 -7.76
N ASN A 39 21.63 11.77 -6.82
CA ASN A 39 22.61 12.74 -6.31
C ASN A 39 24.06 12.31 -6.60
N VAL A 40 24.85 13.27 -7.06
CA VAL A 40 26.25 13.13 -7.45
C VAL A 40 27.05 14.09 -6.60
N ILE A 41 28.10 13.61 -5.94
CA ILE A 41 29.01 14.43 -5.14
C ILE A 41 30.41 14.24 -5.70
N GLY A 42 31.07 15.33 -6.09
CA GLY A 42 32.40 15.30 -6.70
C GLY A 42 33.00 16.69 -6.87
N LYS A 43 34.32 16.81 -6.89
CA LYS A 43 34.99 18.11 -7.06
C LYS A 43 34.76 18.68 -8.47
N PRO A 44 34.71 20.02 -8.63
CA PRO A 44 34.58 20.65 -9.93
C PRO A 44 35.80 20.35 -10.77
N LEU A 45 35.59 19.92 -12.01
CA LEU A 45 36.66 19.54 -12.93
C LEU A 45 37.17 20.73 -13.78
N GLY A 46 36.41 21.82 -13.88
CA GLY A 46 36.77 22.94 -14.77
C GLY A 46 37.05 22.46 -16.19
N ASN A 47 38.19 22.85 -16.78
CA ASN A 47 38.59 22.46 -18.14
C ASN A 47 39.26 21.07 -18.22
N LEU A 48 39.08 20.22 -17.20
CA LEU A 48 39.71 18.91 -17.11
C LEU A 48 38.82 17.78 -17.63
N GLY A 49 37.56 18.05 -17.95
CA GLY A 49 36.58 17.08 -18.43
C GLY A 49 35.23 17.30 -17.76
N ASN A 50 34.20 16.62 -18.26
CA ASN A 50 32.85 16.67 -17.72
C ASN A 50 32.45 15.31 -17.16
N LEU A 51 31.63 15.33 -16.11
CA LEU A 51 30.94 14.15 -15.64
C LEU A 51 29.63 14.02 -16.43
N GLU A 52 29.26 12.80 -16.78
CA GLU A 52 28.02 12.50 -17.46
C GLU A 52 27.33 11.33 -16.77
N VAL A 53 26.00 11.39 -16.68
CA VAL A 53 25.20 10.29 -16.17
C VAL A 53 24.43 9.65 -17.30
N GLU A 54 24.72 8.38 -17.56
CA GLU A 54 24.01 7.53 -18.52
C GLU A 54 22.91 6.75 -17.80
N PHE A 55 21.70 6.77 -18.34
CA PHE A 55 20.55 6.03 -17.84
C PHE A 55 20.19 4.89 -18.79
N ASP A 56 20.05 3.68 -18.27
CA ASP A 56 19.35 2.57 -18.90
C ASP A 56 17.89 2.60 -18.39
N TRP A 57 16.98 3.17 -19.17
CA TRP A 57 15.63 3.54 -18.73
C TRP A 57 14.55 2.58 -19.25
N PRO A 58 13.74 1.94 -18.37
CA PRO A 58 12.65 1.02 -18.75
C PRO A 58 11.46 1.72 -19.42
N TRP A 59 11.55 1.90 -20.74
CA TRP A 59 10.60 2.70 -21.51
C TRP A 59 9.34 1.94 -21.89
N GLU A 60 9.49 0.69 -22.32
CA GLU A 60 8.42 -0.18 -22.81
C GLU A 60 8.48 -1.57 -22.16
N VAL A 61 7.35 -2.24 -22.09
CA VAL A 61 7.32 -3.68 -21.80
C VAL A 61 7.70 -4.48 -23.04
N ALA A 62 8.08 -5.75 -22.88
CA ALA A 62 8.45 -6.62 -24.00
C ALA A 62 7.44 -6.65 -25.17
N ASN A 63 6.16 -6.39 -24.89
CA ASN A 63 5.06 -6.33 -25.87
C ASN A 63 5.00 -5.01 -26.69
N GLY A 64 5.87 -4.04 -26.44
CA GLY A 64 5.89 -2.73 -27.12
C GLY A 64 4.86 -1.73 -26.60
N LYS A 65 4.22 -2.01 -25.45
CA LYS A 65 3.39 -1.01 -24.74
C LYS A 65 4.27 -0.17 -23.82
N TRP A 66 3.90 1.09 -23.63
CA TRP A 66 4.57 2.01 -22.72
C TRP A 66 4.63 1.47 -21.28
N LEU A 67 5.77 1.66 -20.61
CA LEU A 67 5.99 1.30 -19.21
C LEU A 67 6.21 2.57 -18.37
N LEU A 68 7.38 3.20 -18.49
CA LEU A 68 7.71 4.46 -17.82
C LEU A 68 7.87 5.59 -18.83
N TYR A 69 6.88 6.48 -18.85
CA TYR A 69 6.87 7.68 -19.67
C TYR A 69 7.68 8.81 -19.04
N LEU A 70 8.73 9.24 -19.72
CA LEU A 70 9.61 10.31 -19.23
C LEU A 70 8.96 11.69 -19.44
N MET A 71 8.77 12.45 -18.37
CA MET A 71 8.15 13.78 -18.40
C MET A 71 9.18 14.90 -18.52
N GLU A 72 10.17 14.90 -17.65
CA GLU A 72 11.23 15.91 -17.65
C GLU A 72 12.45 15.41 -16.87
N ILE A 73 13.61 15.96 -17.20
CA ILE A 73 14.84 15.75 -16.44
C ILE A 73 15.33 17.11 -15.95
N GLN A 74 15.41 17.29 -14.64
CA GLN A 74 15.90 18.50 -14.00
C GLN A 74 17.28 18.25 -13.41
N THR A 75 18.14 19.24 -13.46
CA THR A 75 19.50 19.18 -12.94
C THR A 75 19.72 20.35 -11.98
N LYS A 76 20.22 20.06 -10.78
CA LYS A 76 20.56 21.05 -9.74
C LYS A 76 22.06 21.01 -9.49
N GLY A 77 22.68 22.16 -9.28
CA GLY A 77 24.11 22.25 -8.99
C GLY A 77 25.02 22.22 -10.23
N THR A 78 24.43 22.31 -11.42
CA THR A 78 25.07 22.45 -12.75
C THR A 78 24.69 23.79 -13.40
N SER A 79 25.34 24.17 -14.50
CA SER A 79 24.95 25.35 -15.27
C SER A 79 23.57 25.21 -15.93
N ASP A 80 23.26 24.00 -16.41
CA ASP A 80 21.97 23.70 -17.02
C ASP A 80 21.00 23.24 -15.94
N SER A 81 19.78 23.78 -15.96
CA SER A 81 18.70 23.40 -15.03
C SER A 81 17.86 22.22 -15.54
N HIS A 82 17.92 21.94 -16.84
CA HIS A 82 17.21 20.86 -17.50
C HIS A 82 18.14 20.10 -18.43
N CYS A 83 17.96 18.79 -18.50
CA CYS A 83 18.67 17.92 -19.45
C CYS A 83 17.69 17.43 -20.51
N VAL A 84 18.04 17.63 -21.78
CA VAL A 84 17.28 17.10 -22.93
C VAL A 84 18.22 16.27 -23.80
N PRO A 85 18.22 14.93 -23.65
CA PRO A 85 19.01 14.05 -24.50
C PRO A 85 18.47 14.03 -25.94
N PRO A 86 19.34 13.68 -26.92
CA PRO A 86 18.91 13.52 -28.31
C PRO A 86 17.92 12.36 -28.46
N GLY A 87 17.04 12.44 -29.47
CA GLY A 87 16.12 11.36 -29.84
C GLY A 87 14.67 11.52 -29.39
N ASP A 88 14.26 12.71 -28.97
CA ASP A 88 12.87 13.04 -28.57
C ASP A 88 12.28 12.08 -27.52
N ILE A 89 13.12 11.68 -26.56
CA ILE A 89 12.79 10.72 -25.51
C ILE A 89 12.08 11.43 -24.34
N VAL A 90 12.21 12.74 -24.21
CA VAL A 90 11.58 13.49 -23.11
C VAL A 90 10.24 14.02 -23.57
N ASN A 91 9.16 13.51 -22.98
CA ASN A 91 7.79 13.94 -23.21
C ASN A 91 7.35 14.01 -24.70
N PRO A 92 7.54 12.95 -25.51
CA PRO A 92 7.21 12.97 -26.95
C PRO A 92 5.72 13.26 -27.25
N LEU A 93 4.81 12.91 -26.33
CA LEU A 93 3.38 13.18 -26.47
C LEU A 93 2.98 14.60 -25.98
N ASN A 94 3.95 15.43 -25.57
CA ASN A 94 3.74 16.79 -25.08
C ASN A 94 2.66 16.88 -23.98
N LEU A 95 2.66 15.91 -23.06
CA LEU A 95 1.72 15.87 -21.95
C LEU A 95 2.05 16.98 -20.95
N THR A 96 1.04 17.72 -20.52
CA THR A 96 1.20 18.75 -19.49
C THR A 96 1.18 18.12 -18.10
N LEU A 97 2.12 18.52 -17.25
CA LEU A 97 2.02 18.24 -15.81
C LEU A 97 0.82 19.02 -15.26
N PRO A 98 -0.15 18.38 -14.57
CA PRO A 98 -1.15 19.12 -13.82
C PRO A 98 -0.39 19.90 -12.75
N GLU A 99 -0.39 21.23 -12.86
CA GLU A 99 0.10 22.10 -11.79
C GLU A 99 -0.58 21.69 -10.49
N SER A 100 0.21 21.52 -9.44
CA SER A 100 -0.28 21.43 -8.08
C SER A 100 -0.98 22.75 -7.74
N LYS A 101 -2.26 22.89 -8.12
CA LYS A 101 -3.12 23.98 -7.65
C LYS A 101 -3.31 23.78 -6.14
N ALA A 102 -2.36 24.34 -5.40
CA ALA A 102 -2.41 24.44 -3.96
C ALA A 102 -3.73 25.10 -3.53
N ARG A 103 -4.52 24.34 -2.77
CA ARG A 103 -5.41 24.81 -1.70
C ARG A 103 -6.11 26.15 -1.96
N ARG A 104 -7.15 26.17 -2.78
CA ARG A 104 -8.19 27.21 -2.68
C ARG A 104 -9.55 26.70 -3.16
N ARG A 105 -10.18 25.85 -2.34
CA ARG A 105 -11.63 25.83 -2.07
C ARG A 105 -11.97 24.61 -1.20
N ARG A 106 -11.91 24.80 0.11
CA ARG A 106 -12.96 24.27 0.99
C ARG A 106 -13.13 25.23 2.15
N ARG A 107 -13.79 26.34 1.83
CA ARG A 107 -14.38 27.21 2.84
C ARG A 107 -15.70 26.56 3.22
N ARG A 108 -15.74 26.08 4.48
CA ARG A 108 -16.89 26.11 5.37
C ARG A 108 -18.10 25.27 4.93
N GLU A 109 -18.23 24.11 5.56
CA GLU A 109 -19.46 23.61 6.19
C GLU A 109 -19.09 22.36 6.99
N GLU A 110 -18.65 22.58 8.23
CA GLU A 110 -18.69 21.58 9.29
C GLU A 110 -19.58 22.17 10.38
N GLY A 111 -20.79 21.62 10.45
CA GLY A 111 -21.79 21.84 11.48
C GLY A 111 -22.58 20.55 11.65
N SER A 112 -22.77 20.18 12.92
CA SER A 112 -23.55 19.07 13.50
C SER A 112 -22.99 17.64 13.39
N THR A 113 -22.24 17.27 14.43
CA THR A 113 -22.51 16.19 15.41
C THR A 113 -23.55 15.13 15.03
N GLU A 114 -23.19 13.85 15.14
CA GLU A 114 -23.79 12.92 16.10
C GLU A 114 -23.03 11.57 16.18
N GLU A 115 -23.12 10.98 17.38
CA GLU A 115 -22.33 9.89 17.96
C GLU A 115 -22.64 8.49 17.40
N GLY A 116 -21.70 7.55 17.53
CA GLY A 116 -22.00 6.13 17.24
C GLY A 116 -20.83 5.13 17.32
N ALA A 117 -20.26 4.94 18.51
CA ALA A 117 -19.68 3.70 19.08
C ALA A 117 -18.65 2.82 18.30
N PRO A 118 -17.68 2.21 19.01
CA PRO A 118 -16.49 1.58 18.42
C PRO A 118 -16.77 0.16 17.91
N LYS A 119 -16.26 -0.18 16.72
CA LYS A 119 -16.27 -1.57 16.23
C LYS A 119 -14.86 -2.14 16.14
N THR A 120 -14.55 -2.86 17.21
CA THR A 120 -13.61 -3.95 17.42
C THR A 120 -12.96 -4.56 16.18
N THR A 121 -11.63 -4.62 16.23
CA THR A 121 -10.72 -5.50 15.52
C THR A 121 -11.25 -6.92 15.40
N GLN A 122 -11.50 -7.40 14.18
CA GLN A 122 -11.68 -8.82 13.91
C GLN A 122 -10.61 -9.29 12.93
N ALA A 123 -9.71 -10.12 13.47
CA ALA A 123 -8.68 -10.82 12.74
C ALA A 123 -9.32 -11.72 11.67
N SER A 124 -9.00 -11.44 10.41
CA SER A 124 -9.41 -12.26 9.27
C SER A 124 -8.47 -13.46 9.14
N LEU A 125 -8.94 -14.64 9.54
CA LEU A 125 -8.42 -15.92 9.06
C LEU A 125 -9.21 -16.28 7.80
N ASN A 126 -8.71 -15.88 6.62
CA ASN A 126 -9.17 -16.45 5.35
C ASN A 126 -8.01 -17.12 4.62
N LEU A 127 -7.95 -18.44 4.79
CA LEU A 127 -7.14 -19.39 4.05
C LEU A 127 -7.77 -19.65 2.68
N LYS A 128 -7.67 -18.67 1.77
CA LYS A 128 -7.69 -18.86 0.32
C LYS A 128 -6.67 -17.89 -0.25
N GLY A 129 -5.40 -18.25 -0.13
CA GLY A 129 -4.32 -17.49 -0.72
C GLY A 129 -4.46 -17.49 -2.24
N THR A 130 -5.14 -16.49 -2.79
CA THR A 130 -4.89 -16.05 -4.15
C THR A 130 -3.38 -15.90 -4.24
N ARG A 131 -2.72 -16.73 -5.07
CA ARG A 131 -1.26 -16.64 -5.24
C ARG A 131 -0.96 -15.22 -5.67
N LYS A 132 -0.32 -14.46 -4.79
CA LYS A 132 0.15 -13.11 -5.10
C LYS A 132 1.13 -13.23 -6.26
N LYS A 133 0.75 -12.73 -7.44
CA LYS A 133 1.61 -12.75 -8.62
C LYS A 133 2.55 -11.55 -8.58
N PHE A 134 3.85 -11.81 -8.63
CA PHE A 134 4.89 -10.77 -8.67
C PHE A 134 5.51 -10.77 -10.05
N PHE A 135 5.68 -9.59 -10.63
CA PHE A 135 6.36 -9.41 -11.92
C PHE A 135 7.61 -8.56 -11.73
N ASN A 136 8.68 -8.92 -12.43
CA ASN A 136 9.93 -8.17 -12.43
C ASN A 136 10.27 -7.76 -13.87
N LEU A 137 10.27 -6.46 -14.12
CA LEU A 137 10.52 -5.84 -15.41
C LEU A 137 11.89 -5.18 -15.37
N ASP A 138 12.80 -5.68 -16.19
CA ASP A 138 14.21 -5.29 -16.14
C ASP A 138 14.83 -5.29 -17.55
N CYS A 139 15.75 -4.35 -17.74
CA CYS A 139 16.52 -4.18 -18.97
C CYS A 139 17.47 -5.35 -19.24
N VAL A 140 18.04 -5.96 -18.19
CA VAL A 140 19.07 -7.01 -18.34
C VAL A 140 18.44 -8.34 -18.71
N THR A 141 17.34 -8.69 -18.06
CA THR A 141 16.58 -9.92 -18.36
C THR A 141 15.76 -9.84 -19.66
N GLY A 142 15.61 -8.65 -20.24
CA GLY A 142 14.85 -8.43 -21.48
C GLY A 142 13.33 -8.46 -21.31
N THR A 143 12.84 -8.37 -20.08
CA THR A 143 11.39 -8.27 -19.80
C THR A 143 10.86 -6.85 -20.02
N ALA A 144 11.75 -5.85 -20.05
CA ALA A 144 11.47 -4.49 -20.49
C ALA A 144 12.42 -4.06 -21.61
N HIS A 145 11.90 -3.29 -22.57
CA HIS A 145 12.69 -2.60 -23.59
C HIS A 145 13.17 -1.27 -23.03
N CYS A 146 14.48 -1.10 -22.96
CA CYS A 146 15.09 0.06 -22.32
C CYS A 146 15.79 0.98 -23.33
N VAL A 147 15.61 2.27 -23.12
CA VAL A 147 16.28 3.33 -23.90
C VAL A 147 17.46 3.87 -23.13
N LYS A 148 18.55 4.17 -23.84
CA LYS A 148 19.74 4.77 -23.24
C LYS A 148 19.77 6.25 -23.53
N PHE A 149 19.93 7.06 -22.49
CA PHE A 149 20.14 8.50 -22.66
C PHE A 149 21.17 9.02 -21.67
N ILE A 150 21.79 10.14 -22.03
CA ILE A 150 22.94 10.71 -21.31
C ILE A 150 22.62 12.15 -20.92
N CYS A 151 22.90 12.48 -19.66
CA CYS A 151 22.82 13.83 -19.14
C CYS A 151 24.20 14.34 -18.72
N PRO A 152 24.78 15.31 -19.45
CA PRO A 152 26.05 15.91 -19.08
C PRO A 152 25.90 16.86 -17.90
N LEU A 153 26.87 16.84 -16.99
CA LEU A 153 26.93 17.70 -15.80
C LEU A 153 27.92 18.85 -16.05
N HIS A 154 27.48 19.84 -16.84
CA HIS A 154 28.30 21.01 -17.15
C HIS A 154 28.53 21.90 -15.92
N ASN A 155 29.77 22.36 -15.75
CA ASN A 155 30.18 23.31 -14.73
C ASN A 155 29.62 23.00 -13.33
N MET A 156 29.60 21.70 -12.97
CA MET A 156 29.22 21.27 -11.65
C MET A 156 30.15 21.90 -10.62
N ASN A 157 29.61 22.36 -9.50
CA ASN A 157 30.40 22.85 -8.38
C ASN A 157 30.97 21.65 -7.59
N ASN A 158 30.48 21.35 -6.38
CA ASN A 158 30.89 20.15 -5.63
C ASN A 158 29.84 19.03 -5.64
N THR A 159 28.60 19.32 -6.02
CA THR A 159 27.49 18.36 -6.02
C THR A 159 26.53 18.71 -7.15
N ALA A 160 26.04 17.69 -7.86
CA ALA A 160 24.92 17.81 -8.77
C ALA A 160 23.84 16.81 -8.42
N THR A 161 22.59 17.21 -8.56
CA THR A 161 21.44 16.32 -8.38
C THR A 161 20.65 16.29 -9.68
N ILE A 162 20.47 15.09 -10.25
CA ILE A 162 19.65 14.86 -11.43
C ILE A 162 18.31 14.29 -10.97
N ILE A 163 17.22 14.94 -11.34
CA ILE A 163 15.85 14.57 -11.00
C ILE A 163 15.16 14.14 -12.30
N VAL A 164 14.89 12.85 -12.42
CA VAL A 164 14.24 12.22 -13.57
C VAL A 164 12.77 12.02 -13.23
N ARG A 165 11.89 12.88 -13.75
CA ARG A 165 10.45 12.75 -13.52
C ARG A 165 9.86 11.91 -14.63
N ALA A 166 9.28 10.78 -14.24
CA ALA A 166 8.58 9.88 -15.14
C ALA A 166 7.28 9.37 -14.54
N ARG A 167 6.43 8.80 -15.37
CA ARG A 167 5.07 8.36 -15.05
C ARG A 167 4.82 6.92 -15.51
N VAL A 168 4.01 6.17 -14.76
CA VAL A 168 3.66 4.77 -15.06
C VAL A 168 2.45 4.66 -15.99
N TRP A 169 2.56 3.99 -17.13
CA TRP A 169 1.46 3.89 -18.09
C TRP A 169 0.30 3.02 -17.58
N ASN A 170 -0.83 3.66 -17.25
CA ASN A 170 -1.94 2.98 -16.58
C ASN A 170 -2.58 1.88 -17.44
N SER A 171 -2.75 2.10 -18.75
CA SER A 171 -3.35 1.11 -19.67
C SER A 171 -2.58 -0.22 -19.63
N THR A 172 -1.25 -0.15 -19.66
CA THR A 172 -0.39 -1.35 -19.62
C THR A 172 -0.55 -2.08 -18.30
N MET A 173 -0.60 -1.35 -17.17
CA MET A 173 -0.78 -1.95 -15.85
C MET A 173 -2.14 -2.61 -15.69
N LEU A 174 -3.21 -1.97 -16.16
CA LEU A 174 -4.59 -2.45 -16.04
C LEU A 174 -4.93 -3.59 -17.01
N GLU A 175 -4.29 -3.64 -18.19
CA GLU A 175 -4.54 -4.67 -19.19
C GLU A 175 -3.65 -5.91 -18.95
N ASP A 176 -2.34 -5.71 -18.89
CA ASP A 176 -1.36 -6.81 -18.91
C ASP A 176 -1.01 -7.29 -17.49
N TYR A 177 -1.15 -6.43 -16.48
CA TYR A 177 -0.75 -6.70 -15.09
C TYR A 177 -1.89 -6.59 -14.07
N ARG A 178 -3.16 -6.70 -14.51
CA ARG A 178 -4.34 -6.56 -13.65
C ARG A 178 -4.35 -7.46 -12.42
N GLU A 179 -3.84 -8.69 -12.57
CA GLU A 179 -3.78 -9.70 -11.52
C GLU A 179 -2.48 -9.67 -10.72
N ALA A 180 -1.58 -8.73 -11.03
CA ALA A 180 -0.33 -8.56 -10.30
C ALA A 180 -0.61 -8.04 -8.90
N TRP A 181 -0.02 -8.69 -7.90
CA TRP A 181 0.07 -8.13 -6.55
C TRP A 181 1.11 -7.00 -6.50
N ARG A 182 2.17 -7.10 -7.31
CA ARG A 182 3.21 -6.10 -7.46
C ARG A 182 3.94 -6.29 -8.79
N VAL A 183 4.23 -5.17 -9.45
CA VAL A 183 5.13 -5.10 -10.60
C VAL A 183 6.34 -4.28 -10.19
N THR A 184 7.50 -4.91 -10.14
CA THR A 184 8.76 -4.26 -9.82
C THR A 184 9.49 -3.93 -11.13
N VAL A 185 9.94 -2.68 -11.28
CA VAL A 185 10.64 -2.19 -12.47
C VAL A 185 12.04 -1.76 -12.07
N ASN A 186 13.04 -2.29 -12.74
CA ASN A 186 14.45 -2.02 -12.48
C ASN A 186 15.06 -1.24 -13.63
N GLY A 187 15.81 -0.20 -13.30
CA GLY A 187 16.66 0.52 -14.26
C GLY A 187 18.02 0.83 -13.65
N LYS A 188 18.92 1.35 -14.48
CA LYS A 188 20.31 1.61 -14.08
C LYS A 188 20.73 3.01 -14.44
N ALA A 189 21.50 3.66 -13.56
CA ALA A 189 22.18 4.90 -13.84
C ALA A 189 23.70 4.70 -13.65
N THR A 190 24.50 5.26 -14.55
CA THR A 190 25.95 5.07 -14.58
C THR A 190 26.64 6.43 -14.72
N LEU A 191 27.44 6.79 -13.71
CA LEU A 191 28.29 7.97 -13.74
C LEU A 191 29.60 7.65 -14.48
N LYS A 192 29.89 8.44 -15.52
CA LYS A 192 31.07 8.34 -16.37
C LYS A 192 31.81 9.67 -16.40
N LEU A 193 33.12 9.59 -16.64
CA LEU A 193 33.98 10.75 -16.89
C LEU A 193 34.26 10.83 -18.39
N VAL A 194 34.03 12.00 -18.98
CA VAL A 194 34.41 12.32 -20.35
C VAL A 194 35.53 13.36 -20.30
N THR A 195 36.72 12.97 -20.74
CA THR A 195 37.90 13.85 -20.75
C THR A 195 38.85 13.51 -21.89
N ASP A 196 39.44 14.54 -22.49
CA ASP A 196 40.50 14.41 -23.49
C ASP A 196 41.90 14.24 -22.86
N LYS A 197 41.99 14.32 -21.51
CA LYS A 197 43.25 14.26 -20.76
C LYS A 197 43.48 12.86 -20.21
N PRO A 198 44.44 12.08 -20.75
CA PRO A 198 44.68 10.69 -20.33
C PRO A 198 45.24 10.58 -18.91
N THR A 199 45.73 11.68 -18.34
CA THR A 199 46.25 11.74 -16.96
C THR A 199 45.16 11.72 -15.90
N ILE A 200 43.88 11.86 -16.29
CA ILE A 200 42.75 11.94 -15.36
C ILE A 200 41.90 10.69 -15.51
N ARG A 201 41.72 9.98 -14.41
CA ARG A 201 40.99 8.72 -14.39
C ARG A 201 39.94 8.72 -13.31
N MET A 202 38.81 8.10 -13.63
CA MET A 202 37.72 7.89 -12.70
C MET A 202 37.13 6.51 -12.97
N ASN A 203 36.88 5.78 -11.89
CA ASN A 203 36.15 4.52 -11.98
C ASN A 203 34.67 4.82 -12.23
N THR A 204 34.09 4.16 -13.23
CA THR A 204 32.66 4.24 -13.50
C THR A 204 31.88 3.74 -12.29
N LYS A 205 30.92 4.54 -11.82
CA LYS A 205 30.05 4.16 -10.70
C LYS A 205 28.63 3.96 -11.21
N SER A 206 28.10 2.76 -11.07
CA SER A 206 26.71 2.44 -11.43
C SER A 206 25.86 2.27 -10.18
N THR A 207 24.63 2.77 -10.24
CA THR A 207 23.59 2.51 -9.24
C THR A 207 22.34 2.00 -9.94
N GLU A 208 21.65 1.06 -9.31
CA GLU A 208 20.37 0.55 -9.79
C GLU A 208 19.25 1.24 -9.03
N PHE A 209 18.15 1.52 -9.71
CA PHE A 209 16.93 2.03 -9.10
C PHE A 209 15.79 1.04 -9.32
N THR A 210 14.90 0.96 -8.33
CA THR A 210 13.78 0.02 -8.33
C THR A 210 12.50 0.78 -8.03
N LEU A 211 11.51 0.58 -8.88
CA LEU A 211 10.17 1.14 -8.75
C LEU A 211 9.17 0.02 -8.50
N ASP A 212 8.46 0.08 -7.37
CA ASP A 212 7.42 -0.88 -7.03
C ASP A 212 6.05 -0.30 -7.41
N ILE A 213 5.35 -0.98 -8.30
CA ILE A 213 4.02 -0.61 -8.76
C ILE A 213 3.04 -1.61 -8.15
N ASP A 214 2.27 -1.16 -7.17
CA ASP A 214 1.25 -1.95 -6.49
C ASP A 214 -0.13 -1.60 -7.07
N PRO A 215 -1.09 -2.54 -7.20
CA PRO A 215 -2.47 -2.16 -7.48
C PRO A 215 -3.00 -1.33 -6.30
N GLU A 216 -3.76 -0.28 -6.61
CA GLU A 216 -4.60 0.36 -5.61
C GLU A 216 -5.74 -0.62 -5.36
N LEU A 217 -5.62 -1.40 -4.29
CA LEU A 217 -6.67 -2.26 -3.79
C LEU A 217 -7.90 -1.38 -3.58
N GLY A 218 -8.82 -1.39 -4.55
CA GLY A 218 -10.17 -0.88 -4.33
C GLY A 218 -10.69 -1.56 -3.07
N GLU A 219 -11.34 -0.78 -2.18
CA GLU A 219 -11.88 -1.24 -0.90
C GLU A 219 -12.25 -2.71 -1.00
N GLU A 220 -11.54 -3.59 -0.26
CA GLU A 220 -11.80 -5.02 -0.30
C GLU A 220 -13.30 -5.19 -0.21
N ALA A 221 -13.94 -5.61 -1.32
CA ALA A 221 -15.39 -5.67 -1.40
C ALA A 221 -15.86 -6.38 -0.14
N PRO A 222 -16.74 -5.76 0.67
CA PRO A 222 -17.04 -6.25 2.01
C PRO A 222 -17.37 -7.72 1.88
N TYR A 223 -16.48 -8.57 2.41
CA TYR A 223 -16.55 -10.01 2.20
C TYR A 223 -17.91 -10.46 2.70
N GLN A 224 -18.83 -10.74 1.76
CA GLN A 224 -20.16 -11.19 2.10
C GLN A 224 -20.02 -12.61 2.63
N VAL A 225 -20.05 -12.75 3.95
CA VAL A 225 -20.04 -14.05 4.61
C VAL A 225 -21.17 -14.89 4.00
N PRO A 226 -20.87 -16.05 3.38
CA PRO A 226 -21.89 -16.89 2.78
C PRO A 226 -23.02 -17.19 3.76
N LEU A 227 -24.27 -17.03 3.33
CA LEU A 227 -25.44 -17.24 4.20
C LEU A 227 -25.47 -18.63 4.86
N TRP A 228 -24.90 -19.65 4.20
CA TRP A 228 -24.79 -20.97 4.83
C TRP A 228 -23.98 -20.91 6.13
N ILE A 229 -22.91 -20.12 6.21
CA ILE A 229 -22.01 -20.10 7.38
C ILE A 229 -22.78 -19.57 8.59
N ILE A 230 -23.62 -18.56 8.36
CA ILE A 230 -24.52 -17.99 9.38
C ILE A 230 -25.54 -19.05 9.82
N ILE A 231 -26.14 -19.79 8.88
CA ILE A 231 -27.10 -20.86 9.18
C ILE A 231 -26.42 -21.97 9.99
N VAL A 232 -25.23 -22.43 9.57
CA VAL A 232 -24.48 -23.48 10.24
C VAL A 232 -24.06 -23.05 11.64
N SER A 233 -23.59 -21.82 11.82
CA SER A 233 -23.23 -21.33 13.16
C SER A 233 -24.44 -21.20 14.07
N ALA A 234 -25.59 -20.76 13.55
CA ALA A 234 -26.83 -20.67 14.30
C ALA A 234 -27.32 -22.05 14.75
N VAL A 235 -27.34 -23.03 13.83
CA VAL A 235 -27.72 -24.42 14.14
C VAL A 235 -26.77 -25.03 15.17
N ALA A 236 -25.46 -24.85 15.01
CA ALA A 236 -24.46 -25.32 15.97
C ALA A 236 -24.66 -24.69 17.36
N GLY A 237 -24.95 -23.39 17.42
CA GLY A 237 -25.24 -22.67 18.66
C GLY A 237 -26.51 -23.19 19.36
N VAL A 238 -27.58 -23.44 18.61
CA VAL A 238 -28.83 -24.00 19.15
C VAL A 238 -28.63 -25.43 19.68
N LEU A 239 -27.89 -26.26 18.94
CA LEU A 239 -27.56 -27.62 19.37
C LEU A 239 -26.74 -27.63 20.66
N LEU A 240 -25.73 -26.75 20.74
CA LEU A 240 -24.90 -26.60 21.93
C LEU A 240 -25.73 -26.09 23.12
N LEU A 241 -26.61 -25.12 22.90
CA LEU A 241 -27.53 -24.63 23.94
C LEU A 241 -28.45 -25.74 24.46
N ALA A 242 -29.07 -26.52 23.55
CA ALA A 242 -29.92 -27.65 23.92
C ALA A 242 -29.14 -28.70 24.73
N PHE A 243 -27.91 -28.99 24.34
CA PHE A 243 -27.04 -29.91 25.07
C PHE A 243 -26.74 -29.41 26.49
N ILE A 244 -26.44 -28.12 26.67
CA ILE A 244 -26.23 -27.52 27.99
C ILE A 244 -27.50 -27.60 28.83
N ILE A 245 -28.68 -27.33 28.27
CA ILE A 245 -29.96 -27.45 29.00
C ILE A 245 -30.18 -28.89 29.46
N LEU A 246 -29.90 -29.88 28.61
CA LEU A 246 -30.01 -31.29 28.98
C LEU A 246 -29.02 -31.66 30.10
N LEU A 247 -27.79 -31.18 30.04
CA LEU A 247 -26.81 -31.37 31.12
C LEU A 247 -27.30 -30.71 32.41
N MET A 248 -27.76 -29.47 32.37
CA MET A 248 -28.29 -28.76 33.54
C MET A 248 -29.54 -29.45 34.11
N TRP A 249 -30.37 -30.04 33.25
CA TRP A 249 -31.55 -30.81 33.68
C TRP A 249 -31.13 -32.14 34.34
N LYS A 250 -30.18 -32.88 33.75
CA LYS A 250 -29.65 -34.13 34.31
C LYS A 250 -28.83 -33.92 35.58
N CYS A 251 -28.11 -32.81 35.68
CA CYS A 251 -27.38 -32.40 36.88
C CYS A 251 -28.29 -31.79 37.96
N GLY A 252 -29.62 -31.75 37.75
CA GLY A 252 -30.59 -31.42 38.79
C GLY A 252 -30.73 -29.94 39.13
N PHE A 253 -30.17 -29.03 38.32
CA PHE A 253 -30.21 -27.59 38.57
C PHE A 253 -31.64 -26.99 38.50
N PHE A 254 -32.53 -27.62 37.70
CA PHE A 254 -33.96 -27.26 37.62
C PHE A 254 -34.87 -27.99 38.62
N LYS A 255 -34.32 -28.73 39.59
CA LYS A 255 -35.07 -29.10 40.79
C LYS A 255 -35.12 -27.91 41.75
N ARG A 256 -35.77 -26.82 41.37
CA ARG A 256 -36.13 -25.79 42.36
C ARG A 256 -37.41 -26.23 43.06
N ALA A 257 -37.33 -26.24 44.39
CA ALA A 257 -38.36 -26.61 45.35
C ALA A 257 -39.76 -26.19 44.89
N SER A 258 -40.69 -27.14 44.94
CA SER A 258 -42.05 -26.93 44.49
C SER A 258 -42.65 -25.72 45.19
N THR A 259 -43.16 -24.76 44.42
CA THR A 259 -44.00 -23.66 44.92
C THR A 259 -45.20 -24.18 45.71
N ARG A 260 -45.55 -25.47 45.53
CA ARG A 260 -46.60 -26.19 46.25
C ARG A 260 -46.37 -26.21 47.77
N GLU A 261 -45.12 -26.41 48.23
CA GLU A 261 -44.82 -26.40 49.66
C GLU A 261 -44.93 -24.99 50.29
N MET A 262 -44.67 -23.93 49.51
CA MET A 262 -44.80 -22.55 50.01
C MET A 262 -46.26 -22.07 50.08
N TYR A 263 -47.14 -22.55 49.19
CA TYR A 263 -48.58 -22.26 49.25
C TYR A 263 -49.28 -23.06 50.36
N GLU A 264 -48.93 -24.33 50.56
CA GLU A 264 -49.47 -25.17 51.66
C GLU A 264 -49.04 -24.64 53.04
N ALA A 265 -47.78 -24.21 53.20
CA ALA A 265 -47.32 -23.60 54.45
C ALA A 265 -47.98 -22.24 54.75
N LYS A 266 -48.41 -21.48 53.73
CA LYS A 266 -49.18 -20.24 53.92
C LYS A 266 -50.65 -20.50 54.24
N ALA A 267 -51.26 -21.53 53.66
CA ALA A 267 -52.63 -21.94 53.96
C ALA A 267 -52.77 -22.45 55.41
N GLN A 268 -51.87 -23.33 55.86
CA GLN A 268 -51.89 -23.84 57.24
C GLN A 268 -51.66 -22.73 58.28
N LYS A 269 -50.81 -21.74 57.97
CA LYS A 269 -50.58 -20.59 58.85
C LYS A 269 -51.76 -19.62 58.90
N ALA A 270 -52.59 -19.57 57.85
CA ALA A 270 -53.85 -18.83 57.86
C ALA A 270 -54.91 -19.57 58.68
N GLU A 271 -55.08 -20.88 58.52
CA GLU A 271 -56.04 -21.68 59.31
C GLU A 271 -55.73 -21.67 60.81
N MET A 272 -54.46 -21.80 61.21
CA MET A 272 -54.07 -21.81 62.62
C MET A 272 -54.32 -20.46 63.33
N LYS A 273 -54.44 -19.35 62.59
CA LYS A 273 -54.73 -18.03 63.15
C LYS A 273 -56.22 -17.76 63.34
N THR A 274 -57.09 -18.60 62.78
CA THR A 274 -58.55 -18.40 62.76
C THR A 274 -59.33 -19.33 63.68
N GLN A 275 -58.68 -20.23 64.45
CA GLN A 275 -59.40 -21.11 65.36
C GLN A 275 -59.60 -20.43 66.74
N PRO A 276 -60.84 -20.09 67.14
CA PRO A 276 -61.16 -19.54 68.44
C PRO A 276 -61.31 -20.66 69.48
N SER A 277 -60.94 -20.30 70.72
CA SER A 277 -61.20 -21.02 71.97
C SER A 277 -62.69 -21.31 72.20
N GLU A 278 -63.05 -22.53 72.58
CA GLU A 278 -64.11 -22.83 73.58
C GLU A 278 -64.12 -24.36 73.86
N VAL A 279 -63.90 -24.86 75.09
CA VAL A 279 -64.89 -25.10 76.16
C VAL A 279 -66.30 -25.45 75.64
N GLU A 280 -66.79 -26.67 75.94
CA GLU A 280 -68.18 -27.07 76.29
C GLU A 280 -68.40 -28.55 75.87
N ARG A 281 -68.25 -29.52 76.79
CA ARG A 281 -69.29 -30.17 77.63
C ARG A 281 -70.45 -30.81 76.85
N LEU A 282 -70.59 -32.12 77.08
CA LEU A 282 -71.80 -32.96 77.08
C LEU A 282 -72.69 -32.98 75.83
N THR A 283 -72.91 -34.19 75.31
CA THR A 283 -74.10 -34.98 75.69
C THR A 283 -73.91 -36.46 75.33
N GLU A 284 -74.33 -37.32 76.25
CA GLU A 284 -74.47 -38.80 76.24
C GLU A 284 -75.36 -39.27 75.05
N GLU A 285 -75.40 -40.53 74.60
CA GLU A 285 -75.18 -41.88 75.16
C GLU A 285 -74.48 -42.81 74.15
#